data_AF-A0AA43J7W4-F1
#
_entry.id   AF-A0AA43J7W4-F1
#
_cell.length_a   1.000
_cell.length_b   1.000
_cell.length_c   1.000
_cell.angle_alpha   90.00
_cell.angle_beta   90.00
_cell.angle_gamma   90.00
#
_symmetry.space_group_name_H-M   'P 1'
#
loop_
_entity.id
_entity.type
_entity.pdbx_description
1 polymer ?
#
loop_
_entity_poly.entity_id
_entity_poly.type
_entity_poly.pdbx_seq_one_letter_code
_entity_poly.pdbx_strand_id
1 'polypeptide(L)'
;MISDAMRDLSAFRITLFFGPEPVEKKPHIVACVFNVKKRSWKAGIQVAVEINTSQLLALRKTMALNDRLAAILKEVEPDEVSRYQERAEDVFDQALCRCKLGLRLSSGLTQENQRIDADQLMDELNEEVGARTEEIVASIMDELDLIPSYPSSL
;
A
#
# COMPACT_ATOMS: atom_id res chain seq x y z
N MET A 1 15.99 17.07 -8.13
CA MET A 1 17.02 16.31 -7.40
C MET A 1 16.32 15.17 -6.71
N ILE A 2 16.62 13.92 -7.06
CA ILE A 2 16.04 12.75 -6.38
C ILE A 2 16.72 12.69 -5.00
N SER A 3 15.93 12.74 -3.92
CA SER A 3 16.45 12.66 -2.55
C SER A 3 17.20 11.34 -2.34
N ASP A 4 18.22 11.33 -1.48
CA ASP A 4 19.04 10.15 -1.22
C ASP A 4 18.21 8.96 -0.69
N ALA A 5 17.10 9.26 0.00
CA ALA A 5 16.10 8.28 0.43
C ALA A 5 15.39 7.57 -0.74
N MET A 6 15.02 8.30 -1.80
CA MET A 6 14.45 7.69 -3.01
C MET A 6 15.46 6.81 -3.76
N ARG A 7 16.76 7.14 -3.71
CA ARG A 7 17.81 6.30 -4.32
C ARG A 7 17.95 4.97 -3.60
N ASP A 8 17.85 4.93 -2.28
CA ASP A 8 18.00 3.68 -1.53
C ASP A 8 16.80 2.73 -1.75
N LEU A 9 15.57 3.26 -1.88
CA LEU A 9 14.40 2.43 -2.21
C LEU A 9 14.49 1.78 -3.60
N SER A 10 15.07 2.47 -4.58
CA SER A 10 15.28 1.91 -5.94
C SER A 10 16.26 0.72 -5.97
N ALA A 11 17.05 0.52 -4.91
CA ALA A 11 17.96 -0.61 -4.78
C ALA A 11 17.26 -1.92 -4.37
N PHE A 12 16.00 -1.83 -3.92
CA PHE A 12 15.18 -2.97 -3.51
C PHE A 12 14.19 -3.37 -4.61
N ARG A 13 14.11 -4.68 -4.85
CA ARG A 13 12.98 -5.29 -5.55
C ARG A 13 11.97 -5.74 -4.50
N ILE A 14 10.74 -5.24 -4.60
CA ILE A 14 9.66 -5.49 -3.64
C ILE A 14 8.48 -6.07 -4.41
N THR A 15 8.08 -7.29 -4.06
CA THR A 15 6.89 -7.95 -4.61
C THR A 15 6.02 -8.41 -3.46
N LEU A 16 4.71 -8.20 -3.57
CA LEU A 16 3.76 -8.81 -2.66
C LEU A 16 3.88 -10.34 -2.77
N PHE A 17 4.03 -11.00 -1.62
CA PHE A 17 4.02 -12.45 -1.53
C PHE A 17 2.62 -12.96 -1.17
N PHE A 18 1.97 -12.29 -0.20
CA PHE A 18 0.67 -12.68 0.34
C PHE A 18 0.02 -11.50 1.09
N GLY A 19 -1.31 -11.49 1.19
CA GLY A 19 -2.08 -10.47 1.93
C GLY A 19 -2.83 -9.49 1.02
N PRO A 20 -3.70 -8.65 1.59
CA PRO A 20 -3.84 -8.40 3.03
C PRO A 20 -4.71 -9.46 3.70
N GLU A 21 -4.27 -9.96 4.86
CA GLU A 21 -5.00 -11.00 5.59
C GLU A 21 -5.02 -10.71 7.10
N PRO A 22 -6.10 -11.03 7.82
CA PRO A 22 -6.15 -10.87 9.27
C PRO A 22 -5.06 -11.69 9.97
N VAL A 23 -4.41 -11.10 10.97
CA VAL A 23 -3.41 -11.81 11.77
C VAL A 23 -4.11 -12.78 12.73
N GLU A 24 -3.60 -14.02 12.81
CA GLU A 24 -4.16 -15.05 13.68
C GLU A 24 -4.28 -14.54 15.13
N LYS A 25 -5.46 -14.73 15.74
CA LYS A 25 -5.80 -14.28 17.11
C LYS A 25 -5.79 -12.76 17.30
N LYS A 26 -5.57 -11.97 16.24
CA LYS A 26 -5.62 -10.49 16.24
C LYS A 26 -6.42 -9.98 15.03
N PRO A 27 -7.75 -10.20 14.97
CA PRO A 27 -8.56 -9.84 13.81
C PRO A 27 -8.66 -8.32 13.54
N HIS A 28 -8.20 -7.48 14.47
CA HIS A 28 -8.09 -6.03 14.30
C HIS A 28 -6.78 -5.58 13.65
N ILE A 29 -5.95 -6.54 13.24
CA ILE A 29 -4.69 -6.30 12.53
C ILE A 29 -4.74 -7.09 11.23
N VAL A 30 -4.41 -6.42 10.14
CA VAL A 30 -4.16 -7.08 8.86
C VAL A 30 -2.68 -7.07 8.56
N ALA A 31 -2.21 -8.05 7.80
CA ALA A 31 -0.84 -8.14 7.37
C ALA A 31 -0.70 -8.39 5.87
N CYS A 32 0.27 -7.70 5.27
CA CYS A 32 0.83 -8.08 3.97
C CYS A 32 2.24 -8.62 4.16
N VAL A 33 2.60 -9.68 3.46
CA VAL A 33 3.96 -10.22 3.40
C VAL A 33 4.57 -9.84 2.07
N PHE A 34 5.75 -9.24 2.10
CA PHE A 34 6.50 -8.87 0.90
C PHE A 34 7.79 -9.67 0.80
N ASN A 35 8.12 -10.11 -0.41
CA ASN A 35 9.48 -10.50 -0.75
C ASN A 35 10.28 -9.24 -1.03
N VAL A 36 11.37 -9.07 -0.31
CA VAL A 36 12.29 -7.93 -0.43
C VAL A 36 13.67 -8.45 -0.81
N LYS A 37 14.25 -7.89 -1.87
CA LYS A 37 15.60 -8.24 -2.31
C LYS A 37 16.38 -7.00 -2.71
N LYS A 38 17.47 -6.70 -1.98
CA LYS A 38 18.48 -5.75 -2.41
C LYS A 38 19.43 -6.40 -3.41
N ARG A 39 19.95 -5.65 -4.39
CA ARG A 39 20.91 -6.18 -5.39
C ARG A 39 22.16 -6.80 -4.74
N SER A 40 22.62 -6.27 -3.61
CA SER A 40 23.81 -6.74 -2.88
C SER A 40 23.57 -7.97 -2.00
N TRP A 41 22.32 -8.42 -1.83
CA TRP A 41 22.00 -9.52 -0.94
C TRP A 41 22.11 -10.88 -1.63
N LYS A 42 22.62 -11.87 -0.89
CA LYS A 42 22.73 -13.25 -1.38
C LYS A 42 21.35 -13.88 -1.63
N ALA A 43 20.36 -13.52 -0.81
CA ALA A 43 18.99 -14.03 -0.89
C ALA A 43 17.99 -12.89 -0.60
N GLY A 44 16.77 -13.03 -1.11
CA GLY A 44 15.65 -12.21 -0.66
C GLY A 44 15.20 -12.62 0.73
N ILE A 45 14.44 -11.75 1.37
CA ILE A 45 13.82 -11.97 2.68
C ILE A 45 12.32 -11.74 2.58
N GLN A 46 11.59 -12.23 3.56
CA GLN A 46 10.17 -11.95 3.74
C GLN A 46 9.98 -10.96 4.87
N VAL A 47 9.22 -9.89 4.59
CA VAL A 47 8.84 -8.89 5.59
C VAL A 47 7.34 -8.91 5.74
N ALA A 48 6.85 -9.31 6.92
CA ALA A 48 5.45 -9.16 7.29
C ALA A 48 5.22 -7.72 7.78
N VAL A 49 4.22 -7.05 7.25
CA VAL A 49 3.87 -5.67 7.59
C VAL A 49 2.47 -5.66 8.15
N GLU A 50 2.34 -5.32 9.42
CA GLU A 50 1.07 -5.26 10.12
C GLU A 50 0.52 -3.82 10.16
N ILE A 51 -0.79 -3.68 10.01
CA ILE A 51 -1.51 -2.41 10.20
C ILE A 51 -2.80 -2.67 10.99
N ASN A 52 -3.10 -1.80 11.96
CA ASN A 52 -4.37 -1.82 12.66
C ASN A 52 -5.53 -1.42 11.73
N THR A 53 -6.63 -2.16 11.75
CA THR A 53 -7.82 -1.86 10.93
C THR A 53 -8.41 -0.49 11.25
N SER A 54 -8.30 -0.03 12.49
CA SER A 54 -8.71 1.33 12.87
C SER A 54 -7.86 2.41 12.17
N GLN A 55 -6.56 2.18 12.00
CA GLN A 55 -5.68 3.09 11.27
C GLN A 55 -6.02 3.09 9.77
N LEU A 56 -6.27 1.92 9.19
CA LEU A 56 -6.71 1.80 7.80
C LEU A 56 -7.99 2.59 7.53
N LEU A 57 -9.00 2.43 8.38
CA LEU A 57 -10.26 3.16 8.29
C LEU A 57 -10.06 4.69 8.40
N ALA A 58 -9.19 5.13 9.32
CA ALA A 58 -8.87 6.54 9.47
C ALA A 58 -8.18 7.11 8.22
N LEU A 59 -7.17 6.42 7.69
CA LEU A 59 -6.44 6.83 6.48
C LEU A 59 -7.35 6.82 5.26
N ARG A 60 -8.21 5.80 5.11
CA ARG A 60 -9.18 5.71 4.01
C ARG A 60 -10.11 6.92 3.98
N LYS A 61 -10.57 7.36 5.16
CA LYS A 61 -11.39 8.55 5.33
C LYS A 61 -10.61 9.83 5.01
N THR A 62 -9.39 9.97 5.51
CA THR A 62 -8.52 11.13 5.25
C THR A 62 -8.25 11.32 3.76
N MET A 63 -8.09 10.22 3.02
CA MET A 63 -7.86 10.24 1.58
C MET A 63 -9.14 10.44 0.75
N ALA A 64 -10.32 10.45 1.40
CA ALA A 64 -11.63 10.43 0.76
C ALA A 64 -11.76 9.33 -0.31
N LEU A 65 -11.13 8.17 -0.08
CA LEU A 65 -10.99 7.13 -1.11
C LEU A 65 -12.35 6.59 -1.58
N ASN A 66 -13.28 6.39 -0.64
CA ASN A 66 -14.63 5.90 -0.97
C ASN A 66 -15.38 6.85 -1.90
N ASP A 67 -15.27 8.17 -1.67
CA ASP A 67 -15.94 9.17 -2.51
C ASP A 67 -15.33 9.20 -3.91
N ARG A 68 -13.99 9.06 -4.01
CA ARG A 68 -13.26 9.01 -5.29
C ARG A 68 -13.60 7.76 -6.09
N LEU A 69 -13.63 6.58 -5.43
CA LEU A 69 -14.04 5.33 -6.06
C LEU A 69 -15.51 5.41 -6.51
N ALA A 70 -16.41 5.90 -5.66
CA ALA A 70 -17.82 6.04 -6.00
C ALA A 70 -18.04 7.01 -7.18
N ALA A 71 -17.18 8.01 -7.37
CA ALA A 71 -17.24 8.89 -8.54
C ALA A 71 -16.86 8.16 -9.84
N ILE A 72 -15.82 7.32 -9.81
CA ILE A 72 -15.33 6.58 -10.99
C ILE A 72 -16.28 5.43 -11.34
N LEU A 73 -16.76 4.69 -10.33
CA LEU A 73 -17.61 3.52 -10.51
C LEU A 73 -19.02 3.83 -11.05
N LYS A 74 -19.40 5.11 -11.16
CA LYS A 74 -20.65 5.51 -11.85
C LYS A 74 -20.63 5.21 -13.35
N GLU A 75 -19.45 5.18 -13.95
CA GLU A 75 -19.25 4.93 -15.38
C GLU A 75 -18.97 3.45 -15.68
N VAL A 76 -18.96 2.61 -14.64
CA VAL A 76 -18.72 1.16 -14.73
C VAL A 76 -20.06 0.42 -14.79
N GLU A 77 -20.10 -0.70 -15.50
CA GLU A 77 -21.28 -1.55 -15.58
C GLU A 77 -21.72 -2.02 -14.18
N PRO A 78 -23.02 -1.96 -13.82
CA PRO A 78 -23.48 -2.24 -12.46
C PRO A 78 -23.11 -3.61 -11.90
N ASP A 79 -22.94 -4.62 -12.76
CA ASP A 79 -22.54 -5.98 -12.40
C ASP A 79 -21.05 -6.11 -12.07
N GLU A 80 -20.21 -5.16 -12.51
CA GLU A 80 -18.78 -5.13 -12.18
C GLU A 80 -18.48 -4.30 -10.91
N VAL A 81 -19.39 -3.43 -10.47
CA VAL A 81 -19.18 -2.50 -9.34
C VAL A 81 -18.78 -3.24 -8.06
N SER A 82 -19.45 -4.34 -7.71
CA SER A 82 -19.13 -5.09 -6.49
C SER A 82 -17.72 -5.68 -6.52
N ARG A 83 -17.28 -6.17 -7.68
CA ARG A 83 -15.93 -6.70 -7.89
C ARG A 83 -14.86 -5.63 -7.65
N TYR A 84 -15.08 -4.41 -8.14
CA TYR A 84 -14.15 -3.31 -7.89
C TYR A 84 -14.15 -2.87 -6.43
N GLN A 85 -15.32 -2.85 -5.78
CA GLN A 85 -15.41 -2.50 -4.35
C GLN A 85 -14.65 -3.49 -3.48
N GLU A 86 -14.84 -4.80 -3.68
CA GLU A 86 -14.10 -5.85 -2.96
C GLU A 86 -12.58 -5.72 -3.20
N ARG A 87 -12.16 -5.59 -4.45
CA ARG A 87 -10.73 -5.47 -4.80
C ARG A 87 -10.10 -4.17 -4.28
N ALA A 88 -10.88 -3.08 -4.21
CA ALA A 88 -10.38 -1.78 -3.75
C ALA A 88 -9.95 -1.80 -2.29
N GLU A 89 -10.62 -2.60 -1.44
CA GLU A 89 -10.21 -2.75 -0.04
C GLU A 89 -8.83 -3.39 0.05
N ASP A 90 -8.62 -4.49 -0.67
CA ASP A 90 -7.36 -5.23 -0.67
C ASP A 90 -6.22 -4.37 -1.22
N VAL A 91 -6.45 -3.71 -2.37
CA VAL A 91 -5.45 -2.85 -3.01
C VAL A 91 -5.08 -1.67 -2.12
N PHE A 92 -6.04 -1.07 -1.43
CA PHE A 92 -5.78 0.01 -0.47
C PHE A 92 -4.90 -0.46 0.69
N ASP A 93 -5.24 -1.59 1.32
CA ASP A 93 -4.48 -2.13 2.44
C ASP A 93 -3.06 -2.53 2.01
N GLN A 94 -2.90 -3.11 0.82
CA GLN A 94 -1.60 -3.42 0.21
C GLN A 94 -0.77 -2.16 -0.05
N ALA A 95 -1.39 -1.09 -0.55
CA ALA A 95 -0.72 0.19 -0.81
C ALA A 95 -0.19 0.80 0.50
N LEU A 96 -0.97 0.76 1.57
CA LEU A 96 -0.53 1.26 2.88
C LEU A 96 0.55 0.38 3.52
N CYS A 97 0.45 -0.94 3.40
CA CYS A 97 1.52 -1.85 3.83
C CYS A 97 2.82 -1.60 3.05
N ARG A 98 2.73 -1.31 1.75
CA ARG A 98 3.88 -0.95 0.91
C ARG A 98 4.49 0.39 1.32
N CYS A 99 3.68 1.39 1.68
CA CYS A 99 4.18 2.66 2.21
C CYS A 99 4.95 2.45 3.53
N LYS A 100 4.37 1.70 4.47
CA LYS A 100 4.99 1.36 5.76
C LYS A 100 6.30 0.58 5.58
N LEU A 101 6.34 -0.35 4.63
CA LEU A 101 7.58 -1.03 4.25
C LEU A 101 8.62 -0.06 3.70
N GLY A 102 8.23 0.90 2.86
CA GLY A 102 9.11 1.94 2.34
C GLY A 102 9.76 2.78 3.44
N LEU A 103 9.00 3.16 4.47
CA LEU A 103 9.52 3.85 5.67
C LEU A 103 10.56 3.00 6.40
N ARG A 104 10.29 1.70 6.57
CA ARG A 104 11.22 0.78 7.20
C ARG A 104 12.50 0.57 6.36
N LEU A 105 12.37 0.45 5.05
CA LEU A 105 13.53 0.33 4.16
C LEU A 105 14.42 1.56 4.20
N SER A 106 13.82 2.76 4.27
CA SER A 106 14.54 4.02 4.35
C SER A 106 15.27 4.22 5.69
N SER A 107 14.79 3.59 6.77
CA SER A 107 15.48 3.54 8.07
C SER A 107 16.48 2.38 8.20
N GLY A 108 16.60 1.55 7.16
CA GLY A 108 17.49 0.40 7.10
C GLY A 108 16.83 -0.92 7.51
N LEU A 109 17.23 -1.99 6.81
CA LEU A 109 16.70 -3.34 6.98
C LEU A 109 17.85 -4.35 7.01
N THR A 110 17.84 -5.26 7.99
CA THR A 110 18.77 -6.39 8.03
C THR A 110 18.33 -7.49 7.06
N GLN A 111 19.28 -8.29 6.55
CA GLN A 111 18.99 -9.39 5.61
C GLN A 111 18.47 -10.64 6.34
N GLU A 112 17.32 -10.50 7.00
CA GLU A 112 16.64 -11.57 7.74
C GLU A 112 15.13 -11.35 7.67
N ASN A 113 14.38 -12.46 7.69
CA ASN A 113 12.92 -12.39 7.72
C ASN A 113 12.48 -11.67 8.99
N GLN A 114 11.59 -10.70 8.85
CA GLN A 114 11.17 -9.87 9.98
C GLN A 114 9.74 -9.40 9.86
N ARG A 115 9.27 -8.80 10.94
CA ARG A 115 7.94 -8.22 11.07
C ARG A 115 8.06 -6.74 11.39
N ILE A 116 7.21 -5.93 10.78
CA ILE A 116 6.93 -4.57 11.20
C ILE A 116 5.59 -4.63 11.92
N ASP A 117 5.62 -4.46 13.24
CA ASP A 117 4.43 -4.59 14.07
C ASP A 117 3.45 -3.42 13.82
N ALA A 118 2.17 -3.64 14.15
CA ALA A 118 1.11 -2.69 13.86
C ALA A 118 1.30 -1.32 14.52
N ASP A 119 1.94 -1.28 15.69
CA ASP A 119 2.25 -0.09 16.48
C ASP A 119 3.52 0.65 16.06
N GLN A 120 4.40 0.01 15.28
CA GLN A 120 5.60 0.63 14.74
C GLN A 120 5.26 1.56 13.57
N LEU A 121 5.97 2.68 13.45
CA LEU A 121 5.89 3.61 12.30
C LEU A 121 4.48 4.15 12.02
N MET A 122 3.58 4.20 13.02
CA MET A 122 2.20 4.63 12.81
C MET A 122 2.12 6.11 12.43
N ASP A 123 2.85 6.97 13.14
CA ASP A 123 2.83 8.41 12.91
C ASP A 123 3.51 8.75 11.59
N GLU A 124 4.65 8.12 11.31
CA GLU A 124 5.37 8.26 10.05
C GLU A 124 4.52 7.79 8.85
N LEU A 125 3.74 6.72 9.02
CA LEU A 125 2.78 6.29 7.99
C LEU A 125 1.68 7.32 7.77
N ASN A 126 1.13 7.90 8.85
CA ASN A 126 0.10 8.93 8.72
C ASN A 126 0.64 10.18 8.01
N GLU A 127 1.86 10.60 8.35
CA GLU A 127 2.54 11.73 7.70
C GLU A 127 2.83 11.46 6.22
N GLU A 128 3.39 10.28 5.90
CA GLU A 128 3.71 9.88 4.53
C GLU A 128 2.46 9.81 3.65
N VAL A 129 1.37 9.21 4.16
CA VAL A 129 0.10 9.12 3.44
C VAL A 129 -0.51 10.50 3.25
N GLY A 130 -0.46 11.37 4.27
CA GLY A 130 -0.90 12.76 4.17
C GLY A 130 -0.13 13.54 3.09
N ALA A 131 1.19 13.40 3.06
CA ALA A 131 2.06 14.09 2.11
C ALA A 131 1.90 13.58 0.66
N ARG A 132 1.54 12.31 0.47
CA ARG A 132 1.53 11.64 -0.84
C ARG A 132 0.16 11.09 -1.24
N THR A 133 -0.91 11.67 -0.69
CA THR A 133 -2.28 11.16 -0.88
C THR A 133 -2.63 10.95 -2.36
N GLU A 134 -2.37 11.93 -3.23
CA GLU A 134 -2.72 11.84 -4.65
C GLU A 134 -1.90 10.77 -5.38
N GLU A 135 -0.63 10.57 -5.03
CA GLU A 135 0.21 9.51 -5.62
C GLU A 135 -0.30 8.12 -5.23
N ILE A 136 -0.66 7.95 -3.95
CA ILE A 136 -1.17 6.66 -3.44
C ILE A 136 -2.52 6.36 -4.08
N VAL A 137 -3.43 7.34 -4.15
CA VAL A 137 -4.72 7.18 -4.83
C VAL A 137 -4.51 6.81 -6.29
N ALA A 138 -3.64 7.52 -7.01
CA ALA A 138 -3.34 7.19 -8.40
C ALA A 138 -2.83 5.75 -8.57
N SER A 139 -1.95 5.28 -7.67
CA SER A 139 -1.47 3.89 -7.70
C SER A 139 -2.56 2.86 -7.43
N ILE A 140 -3.52 3.17 -6.54
CA ILE A 140 -4.67 2.31 -6.27
C ILE A 140 -5.56 2.21 -7.51
N MET A 141 -5.82 3.34 -8.17
CA MET A 141 -6.66 3.35 -9.39
C MET A 141 -5.99 2.61 -10.55
N ASP A 142 -4.67 2.74 -10.70
CA ASP A 142 -3.87 2.00 -11.68
C ASP A 142 -3.95 0.48 -11.44
N GLU A 143 -3.74 0.03 -10.19
CA GLU A 143 -3.82 -1.39 -9.83
C GLU A 143 -5.24 -1.96 -9.98
N LEU A 144 -6.27 -1.12 -9.83
CA LEU A 144 -7.66 -1.49 -10.09
C LEU A 144 -8.03 -1.46 -11.58
N ASP A 145 -7.11 -1.08 -12.48
CA ASP A 145 -7.38 -0.86 -13.90
C ASP A 145 -8.48 0.21 -14.15
N LEU A 146 -8.66 1.13 -13.19
CA LEU A 146 -9.70 2.18 -13.19
C LEU A 146 -9.15 3.55 -13.63
N ILE A 147 -7.99 3.58 -14.31
CA ILE A 147 -7.40 4.84 -14.76
C ILE A 147 -8.45 5.57 -15.61
N PRO A 148 -8.85 6.80 -15.25
CA PRO A 148 -9.77 7.56 -16.06
C PRO A 148 -9.17 7.66 -17.45
N SER A 149 -9.96 7.32 -18.47
CA SER A 149 -9.62 7.68 -19.84
C SER A 149 -9.45 9.20 -19.84
N TYR A 150 -8.22 9.69 -19.76
CA TYR A 150 -7.96 11.09 -19.99
C TYR A 150 -8.54 11.37 -21.37
N PRO A 151 -9.49 12.32 -21.52
CA PRO A 151 -9.96 12.68 -22.85
C PRO A 151 -8.73 13.15 -23.60
N SER A 152 -8.36 12.37 -24.63
CA SER A 152 -7.38 12.79 -25.61
C SER A 152 -7.92 14.09 -26.18
N SER A 153 -7.34 15.20 -25.73
CA SER A 153 -7.67 16.51 -26.26
C SER A 153 -7.10 16.55 -27.67
N LEU A 154 -7.96 16.34 -28.65
CA LEU A 154 -7.79 16.76 -30.03
C LEU A 154 -8.85 17.80 -30.34
#